data_AF-A0AA38S967-F1
#
_entry.id   AF-A0AA38S967-F1
#
_cell.length_a   1.000
_cell.length_b   1.000
_cell.length_c   1.000
_cell.angle_alpha   90.00
_cell.angle_beta   90.00
_cell.angle_gamma   90.00
#
_symmetry.space_group_name_H-M   'P 1'
#
loop_
_entity.id
_entity.type
_entity.pdbx_description
1 polymer ?
#
loop_
_entity_poly.entity_id
_entity_poly.type
_entity_poly.pdbx_seq_one_letter_code
_entity_poly.pdbx_strand_id
1 'polypeptide(L)' 'MACLTFSTAIIAFFLVVLLVQLTTTSDATKVSHDGRAITIDGQRRLLISGSIHYPRSTLSNN' A
#
# COMPACT_ATOMS: atom_id res chain seq x y z
N MET A 1 7.11 9.36 -43.19
CA MET A 1 7.11 10.17 -41.94
C MET A 1 5.89 9.92 -41.06
N ALA A 2 4.65 9.87 -41.58
CA ALA A 2 3.44 9.68 -40.76
C ALA A 2 3.33 8.33 -39.98
N CYS A 3 3.88 7.23 -40.52
CA CYS A 3 3.85 5.93 -39.83
C CYS A 3 4.74 5.91 -38.57
N LEU A 4 5.92 6.54 -38.63
CA LEU A 4 6.83 6.66 -37.48
C LEU A 4 6.24 7.52 -36.36
N THR A 5 5.51 8.59 -36.72
CA THR A 5 4.86 9.47 -35.74
C THR A 5 3.69 8.79 -35.03
N PHE A 6 2.96 7.89 -35.70
CA PHE A 6 1.91 7.08 -35.07
C PHE A 6 2.49 6.08 -34.06
N SER A 7 3.56 5.38 -34.42
CA SER A 7 4.20 4.39 -33.52
C SER A 7 4.81 5.05 -32.27
N THR A 8 5.48 6.19 -32.43
CA THR A 8 6.06 6.94 -31.31
C THR A 8 4.99 7.52 -30.36
N ALA A 9 3.85 7.96 -30.89
CA ALA A 9 2.72 8.41 -30.07
C ALA A 9 2.12 7.28 -29.21
N ILE A 10 2.01 6.06 -29.77
CA ILE A 10 1.53 4.88 -29.03
C ILE A 10 2.49 4.53 -27.90
N ILE A 11 3.80 4.49 -28.17
CA ILE A 11 4.82 4.20 -27.15
C ILE A 11 4.80 5.26 -26.04
N ALA A 12 4.72 6.54 -26.40
CA ALA A 12 4.62 7.62 -25.42
C ALA A 12 3.37 7.48 -24.54
N PHE A 13 2.23 7.12 -25.11
CA PHE A 13 1.00 6.87 -24.37
C PHE A 13 1.16 5.75 -23.33
N PHE A 14 1.71 4.60 -23.72
CA PHE A 14 1.97 3.49 -22.79
C PHE A 14 2.99 3.84 -21.71
N LEU A 15 4.03 4.61 -22.04
CA LEU A 15 5.00 5.10 -21.05
C LEU A 15 4.37 6.05 -20.03
N VAL A 16 3.47 6.93 -20.48
CA VAL A 16 2.72 7.82 -19.58
C VAL A 16 1.80 7.01 -18.67
N VAL A 17 1.05 6.05 -19.22
CA VAL A 17 0.19 5.17 -18.41
C VAL A 17 1.02 4.40 -17.38
N LEU A 18 2.16 3.83 -17.77
CA LEU A 18 3.07 3.12 -16.87
C LEU A 18 3.56 4.04 -15.73
N LEU A 19 4.02 5.26 -16.07
CA LEU A 19 4.50 6.22 -15.08
C LEU A 19 3.43 6.60 -14.06
N VAL A 20 2.18 6.80 -14.51
CA VAL A 20 1.04 7.10 -13.63
C VAL A 20 0.83 5.96 -12.63
N GLN A 21 0.85 4.70 -13.08
CA GLN A 21 0.63 3.54 -12.20
C GLN A 21 1.76 3.33 -11.19
N LEU A 22 2.99 3.76 -11.49
CA LEU A 22 4.10 3.69 -10.53
C LEU A 22 3.93 4.67 -9.35
N THR A 23 3.14 5.73 -9.51
CA THR A 23 2.99 6.78 -8.49
C THR A 23 1.75 6.62 -7.59
N THR A 24 0.80 5.76 -7.95
CA THR A 24 -0.54 5.69 -7.32
C THR A 24 -0.74 4.49 -6.39
N THR A 25 0.25 3.60 -6.22
CA THR A 25 0.08 2.32 -5.51
C THR A 25 0.34 2.37 -4.00
N SER A 26 0.53 3.56 -3.41
CA SER A 26 0.65 3.67 -1.96
C SER A 26 -0.73 3.61 -1.31
N ASP A 27 -1.04 2.51 -0.64
CA ASP A 27 -2.19 2.41 0.26
C ASP A 27 -1.72 2.48 1.72
N ALA A 28 -2.48 3.19 2.55
CA ALA A 28 -2.18 3.35 3.97
C ALA A 28 -3.40 2.89 4.78
N THR A 29 -3.18 1.96 5.72
CA THR A 29 -4.24 1.50 6.61
C THR A 29 -4.76 2.66 7.45
N LYS A 30 -6.07 2.91 7.39
CA LYS A 30 -6.70 3.97 8.18
C LYS A 30 -7.03 3.45 9.57
N VAL A 31 -6.26 3.89 10.56
CA VAL A 31 -6.52 3.58 11.98
C VAL A 31 -7.14 4.79 12.67
N SER A 32 -8.28 4.57 13.33
CA SER A 32 -8.96 5.58 14.14
C SER A 32 -9.69 4.90 15.30
N HIS A 33 -10.48 5.65 16.06
CA HIS A 33 -11.34 5.12 17.11
C HIS A 33 -12.66 5.89 17.16
N ASP A 34 -13.66 5.31 17.81
CA ASP A 34 -14.80 6.04 18.34
C ASP A 34 -14.96 5.75 19.84
N GLY A 35 -16.07 6.18 20.44
CA GLY A 35 -16.34 5.94 21.86
C GLY A 35 -16.52 4.46 22.25
N ARG A 36 -16.46 3.51 21.31
CA ARG A 36 -16.71 2.09 21.56
C ARG A 36 -15.55 1.18 21.13
N ALA A 37 -14.87 1.46 20.01
CA ALA A 37 -13.83 0.58 19.48
C ALA A 37 -12.79 1.30 18.62
N ILE A 38 -11.66 0.63 18.41
CA ILE A 38 -10.71 0.99 17.35
C ILE A 38 -11.34 0.62 16.00
N THR A 39 -11.19 1.51 15.02
CA THR A 39 -11.58 1.28 13.64
C THR A 39 -10.34 1.11 12.76
N ILE A 40 -10.32 0.06 11.95
CA ILE A 40 -9.27 -0.20 10.96
C ILE A 40 -9.99 -0.32 9.62
N ASP A 41 -9.66 0.59 8.70
CA ASP A 41 -10.32 0.78 7.39
C ASP A 41 -11.82 1.07 7.53
N GLY A 42 -12.16 1.90 8.53
CA GLY A 42 -13.54 2.31 8.83
C GLY A 42 -14.39 1.24 9.52
N GLN A 43 -13.88 0.03 9.74
CA GLN A 43 -14.58 -1.06 10.40
C GLN A 43 -14.17 -1.18 11.88
N ARG A 44 -15.13 -1.26 12.80
CA ARG A 44 -14.87 -1.50 14.23
C ARG A 44 -14.28 -2.89 14.43
N ARG A 45 -13.17 -3.00 15.16
CA ARG A 45 -12.51 -4.29 15.44
C ARG A 45 -12.35 -4.53 16.94
N LEU A 46 -12.58 -5.78 17.35
CA LEU A 46 -12.18 -6.28 18.66
C LEU A 46 -10.74 -6.78 18.54
N LEU A 47 -9.79 -6.07 19.14
CA LEU A 47 -8.38 -6.46 19.10
C LEU A 47 -8.05 -7.40 20.26
N ILE A 48 -7.64 -8.63 19.95
CA ILE A 48 -7.07 -9.56 20.91
C ILE A 48 -5.55 -9.47 20.75
N SER A 49 -4.87 -8.95 21.77
CA SER A 49 -3.42 -8.68 21.74
C SER A 49 -2.72 -9.40 22.90
N GLY A 50 -1.44 -9.72 22.70
CA GLY A 50 -0.56 -10.29 23.72
C GLY A 50 0.62 -9.38 24.02
N SER A 51 1.25 -9.54 25.19
CA SER A 51 2.46 -8.79 25.54
C SER A 51 3.71 -9.60 25.20
N ILE A 52 4.65 -8.96 24.50
CA ILE A 52 5.99 -9.51 24.24
C ILE A 52 7.00 -8.46 24.66
N HIS A 53 7.82 -8.79 25.66
CA HIS A 53 8.91 -7.92 26.09
C HIS A 53 10.18 -8.28 25.31
N TYR A 54 10.48 -7.50 24.26
CA TYR A 54 11.55 -7.79 23.31
C TYR A 54 12.94 -8.06 23.93
N PRO A 55 13.36 -7.37 25.01
CA PRO A 55 14.62 -7.68 25.69
C PRO A 55 14.71 -9.07 26.37
N ARG A 56 13.56 -9.73 26.61
CA ARG A 56 13.50 -11.06 27.24
C ARG A 56 13.36 -12.19 26.21
N SER A 57 13.40 -11.87 24.93
CA SER A 57 13.33 -12.84 23.84
C SER A 57 14.63 -12.80 23.04
N THR A 58 15.10 -13.97 22.61
CA THR A 58 16.20 -14.08 21.67
C THR A 58 15.65 -14.39 20.28
N LEU A 59 16.30 -13.90 19.23
CA LEU A 59 16.00 -14.35 17.88
C LEU A 59 16.36 -15.84 17.77
N SER A 60 15.40 -16.70 17.45
CA SER A 60 15.68 -18.11 17.15
C SER A 60 16.11 -18.20 15.69
N ASN A 61 17.40 -18.45 15.43
CA ASN A 61 17.89 -18.84 14.12
C ASN A 61 17.81 -20.37 13.97
N ASN A 62 17.16 -20.85 12.91
CA ASN A 62 17.28 -22.25 12.49
C ASN A 62 18.60 -22.46 11.72
#